data_AF-I3KVI6-F1
#
_entry.id   AF-I3KVI6-F1
#
_cell.length_a   1.000
_cell.length_b   1.000
_cell.length_c   1.000
_cell.angle_alpha   90.00
_cell.angle_beta   90.00
_cell.angle_gamma   90.00
#
_symmetry.space_group_name_H-M   'P 1'
#
loop_
_entity.id
_entity.type
_entity.pdbx_description
1 polymer ?
#
loop_
_entity_poly.entity_id
_entity_poly.type
_entity_poly.pdbx_seq_one_letter_code
_entity_poly.pdbx_strand_id
1 'polypeptide(L)'
;NMGLIVCFIILHNSSTRCQTAAEQYKACLTGWLLSGCNLSERSCDALSSVLNSQSSCLKELDLSNNNLQDSGVKFLSAALQSPHCTLETLRLSHCDLSERSCEALASGLSSQSSNLRQLDLSNNNLKDSGVKLLSEGLKSPHCTLETLRPSLHAGSTLATARVWRS
;
A
#
# COMPACT_ATOMS: atom_id res chain seq x y z
N ASN A 1 -7.37 -12.90 -18.28
CA ASN A 1 -7.70 -14.02 -17.39
C ASN A 1 -7.04 -13.73 -16.04
N MET A 2 -7.78 -13.18 -15.07
CA MET A 2 -7.24 -12.71 -13.77
C MET A 2 -6.46 -13.79 -13.01
N GLY A 3 -6.82 -15.06 -13.21
CA GLY A 3 -6.06 -16.20 -12.67
C GLY A 3 -4.61 -16.27 -13.17
N LEU A 4 -4.31 -15.80 -14.38
CA LEU A 4 -2.93 -15.78 -14.89
C LEU A 4 -2.08 -14.68 -14.26
N ILE A 5 -2.66 -13.49 -13.96
CA ILE A 5 -1.90 -12.37 -13.37
C ILE A 5 -1.56 -12.66 -11.90
N VAL A 6 -2.52 -13.21 -11.14
CA VAL A 6 -2.29 -13.65 -9.75
C VAL A 6 -1.30 -14.81 -9.70
N CYS A 7 -1.44 -15.81 -10.59
CA CYS A 7 -0.43 -16.86 -10.74
C CYS A 7 0.95 -16.30 -11.13
N PHE A 8 1.05 -15.27 -11.97
CA PHE A 8 2.33 -14.65 -12.34
C PHE A 8 3.01 -13.92 -11.17
N ILE A 9 2.24 -13.25 -10.31
CA ILE A 9 2.76 -12.61 -9.08
C ILE A 9 3.35 -13.66 -8.13
N ILE A 10 2.74 -14.85 -8.07
CA ILE A 10 3.07 -15.92 -7.11
C ILE A 10 4.13 -16.91 -7.64
N LEU A 11 4.14 -17.25 -8.93
CA LEU A 11 4.96 -18.33 -9.47
C LEU A 11 6.45 -17.95 -9.71
N HIS A 12 6.80 -16.67 -9.72
CA HIS A 12 8.18 -16.24 -9.92
C HIS A 12 9.02 -16.07 -8.65
N ASN A 13 8.43 -16.24 -7.45
CA ASN A 13 9.16 -16.15 -6.17
C ASN A 13 9.00 -17.48 -5.42
N SER A 14 9.93 -18.41 -5.67
CA SER A 14 9.89 -19.79 -5.19
C SER A 14 10.03 -19.87 -3.66
N SER A 15 8.90 -19.84 -2.96
CA SER A 15 8.76 -20.32 -1.58
C SER A 15 7.43 -21.07 -1.47
N THR A 16 7.45 -22.26 -0.87
CA THR A 16 6.29 -23.16 -0.71
C THR A 16 5.13 -22.55 0.08
N ARG A 17 5.38 -21.46 0.82
CA ARG A 17 4.33 -20.66 1.48
C ARG A 17 3.49 -19.83 0.51
N CYS A 18 4.03 -19.41 -0.64
CA CYS A 18 3.28 -18.65 -1.64
C CYS A 18 2.40 -19.57 -2.52
N GLN A 19 2.78 -20.83 -2.69
CA GLN A 19 2.01 -21.83 -3.45
C GLN A 19 0.66 -22.18 -2.80
N THR A 20 0.57 -22.19 -1.46
CA THR A 20 -0.70 -22.42 -0.76
C THR A 20 -1.68 -21.24 -0.88
N ALA A 21 -1.19 -20.02 -1.16
CA ALA A 21 -2.04 -18.85 -1.41
C ALA A 21 -2.65 -18.82 -2.82
N ALA A 22 -1.99 -19.41 -3.82
CA ALA A 22 -2.47 -19.45 -5.20
C ALA A 22 -3.62 -20.44 -5.45
N GLU A 23 -3.67 -21.55 -4.72
CA GLU A 23 -4.66 -22.61 -4.95
C GLU A 23 -6.01 -22.37 -4.27
N GLN A 24 -6.13 -21.38 -3.38
CA GLN A 24 -7.29 -21.35 -2.47
C GLN A 24 -8.40 -20.31 -2.79
N TYR A 25 -8.20 -19.30 -3.65
CA TYR A 25 -9.23 -18.26 -3.77
C TYR A 25 -9.45 -17.68 -5.19
N LYS A 26 -10.47 -18.26 -5.81
CA LYS A 26 -11.17 -17.80 -7.01
C LYS A 26 -12.22 -16.76 -6.59
N ALA A 27 -12.29 -15.64 -7.33
CA ALA A 27 -13.33 -14.60 -7.28
C ALA A 27 -13.43 -13.74 -5.99
N CYS A 28 -13.35 -12.42 -6.19
CA CYS A 28 -13.57 -11.34 -5.23
C CYS A 28 -13.15 -11.58 -3.77
N LEU A 29 -11.88 -11.93 -3.55
CA LEU A 29 -11.27 -11.66 -2.26
C LEU A 29 -11.14 -10.14 -2.11
N THR A 30 -11.83 -9.61 -1.12
CA THR A 30 -11.71 -8.20 -0.73
C THR A 30 -10.43 -7.93 0.04
N GLY A 31 -9.66 -8.94 0.46
CA GLY A 31 -8.41 -8.75 1.21
C GLY A 31 -7.29 -9.69 0.80
N TRP A 32 -6.11 -9.16 0.52
CA TRP A 32 -4.89 -9.92 0.21
C TRP A 32 -3.85 -9.74 1.31
N LEU A 33 -3.40 -10.86 1.88
CA LEU A 33 -2.37 -10.90 2.92
C LEU A 33 -1.08 -11.46 2.34
N LEU A 34 -0.20 -10.57 1.89
CA LEU A 34 1.08 -10.90 1.24
C LEU A 34 2.28 -10.51 2.12
N SER A 35 2.08 -10.43 3.44
CA SER A 35 3.13 -10.08 4.38
C SER A 35 4.25 -11.13 4.39
N GLY A 36 5.51 -10.70 4.26
CA GLY A 36 6.66 -11.60 4.31
C GLY A 36 6.83 -12.52 3.09
N CYS A 37 6.23 -12.16 1.95
CA CYS A 37 6.27 -12.94 0.70
C CYS A 37 7.52 -12.70 -0.17
N ASN A 38 8.52 -11.97 0.33
CA ASN A 38 9.75 -11.61 -0.40
C ASN A 38 9.45 -10.94 -1.77
N LEU A 39 8.46 -10.04 -1.77
CA LEU A 39 8.00 -9.38 -2.99
C LEU A 39 9.10 -8.52 -3.63
N SER A 40 9.12 -8.51 -4.96
CA SER A 40 10.03 -7.69 -5.75
C SER A 40 9.33 -6.45 -6.31
N GLU A 41 10.10 -5.54 -6.93
CA GLU A 41 9.55 -4.42 -7.68
C GLU A 41 8.54 -4.87 -8.76
N ARG A 42 8.85 -5.96 -9.48
CA ARG A 42 7.94 -6.56 -10.49
C ARG A 42 6.63 -7.04 -9.86
N SER A 43 6.69 -7.52 -8.62
CA SER A 43 5.49 -7.91 -7.88
C SER A 43 4.61 -6.69 -7.60
N CYS A 44 5.22 -5.54 -7.27
CA CYS A 44 4.49 -4.28 -7.05
C CYS A 44 3.86 -3.72 -8.34
N ASP A 45 4.55 -3.81 -9.46
CA ASP A 45 4.02 -3.42 -10.78
C ASP A 45 2.81 -4.30 -11.18
N ALA A 46 2.92 -5.61 -10.99
CA ALA A 46 1.82 -6.53 -11.24
C ALA A 46 0.64 -6.30 -10.27
N LEU A 47 0.91 -6.02 -8.99
CA LEU A 47 -0.13 -5.63 -8.01
C LEU A 47 -0.82 -4.32 -8.43
N SER A 48 -0.05 -3.33 -8.89
CA SER A 48 -0.57 -2.06 -9.41
C SER A 48 -1.50 -2.28 -10.61
N SER A 49 -1.12 -3.19 -11.53
CA SER A 49 -1.96 -3.59 -12.66
C SER A 49 -3.28 -4.24 -12.22
N VAL A 50 -3.27 -5.03 -11.14
CA VAL A 50 -4.50 -5.59 -10.56
C VAL A 50 -5.36 -4.49 -9.96
N LEU A 51 -4.79 -3.60 -9.14
CA LEU A 51 -5.50 -2.48 -8.50
C LEU A 51 -6.12 -1.52 -9.53
N ASN A 52 -5.49 -1.36 -10.70
CA ASN A 52 -5.97 -0.54 -11.80
C ASN A 52 -7.01 -1.21 -12.69
N SER A 53 -7.29 -2.50 -12.50
CA SER A 53 -8.28 -3.22 -13.29
C SER A 53 -9.70 -2.80 -12.93
N GLN A 54 -10.54 -2.56 -13.93
CA GLN A 54 -11.98 -2.30 -13.77
C GLN A 54 -12.73 -3.41 -13.01
N SER A 55 -12.18 -4.63 -13.01
CA SER A 55 -12.75 -5.79 -12.31
C SER A 55 -12.21 -5.97 -10.90
N SER A 56 -11.35 -5.08 -10.42
CA SER A 56 -10.78 -5.14 -9.08
C SER A 56 -11.82 -4.77 -8.03
N CYS A 57 -12.02 -5.67 -7.07
CA CYS A 57 -12.80 -5.41 -5.86
C CYS A 57 -11.92 -5.51 -4.59
N LEU A 58 -10.60 -5.37 -4.73
CA LEU A 58 -9.66 -5.49 -3.62
C LEU A 58 -9.81 -4.29 -2.68
N LYS A 59 -10.22 -4.55 -1.43
CA LYS A 59 -10.44 -3.56 -0.36
C LYS A 59 -9.28 -3.48 0.61
N GLU A 60 -8.58 -4.57 0.86
CA GLU A 60 -7.47 -4.64 1.81
C GLU A 60 -6.24 -5.28 1.17
N LEU A 61 -5.09 -4.67 1.41
CA LEU A 61 -3.81 -5.17 0.93
C LEU A 61 -2.78 -5.02 2.04
N ASP A 62 -2.28 -6.16 2.53
CA ASP A 62 -1.18 -6.21 3.47
C ASP A 62 0.09 -6.70 2.79
N LEU A 63 1.07 -5.81 2.67
CA LEU A 63 2.39 -6.08 2.09
C LEU A 63 3.49 -5.95 3.14
N SER A 64 3.15 -5.96 4.42
CA SER A 64 4.10 -5.75 5.52
C SER A 64 5.26 -6.76 5.47
N ASN A 65 6.40 -6.45 6.06
CA ASN A 65 7.57 -7.33 6.12
C ASN A 65 8.09 -7.76 4.73
N ASN A 66 7.93 -6.92 3.70
CA ASN A 66 8.55 -7.12 2.38
C ASN A 66 9.50 -5.96 2.08
N ASN A 67 10.68 -6.23 1.53
CA ASN A 67 11.65 -5.19 1.15
C ASN A 67 11.24 -4.48 -0.15
N LEU A 68 10.15 -3.72 -0.12
CA LEU A 68 9.60 -3.04 -1.29
C LEU A 68 10.42 -1.83 -1.72
N GLN A 69 11.08 -1.17 -0.76
CA GLN A 69 11.80 0.08 -0.94
C GLN A 69 10.90 1.17 -1.55
N ASP A 70 11.51 2.30 -1.93
CA ASP A 70 10.77 3.42 -2.53
C ASP A 70 10.19 3.09 -3.92
N SER A 71 10.84 2.21 -4.69
CA SER A 71 10.40 1.85 -6.04
C SER A 71 9.10 1.06 -6.04
N GLY A 72 8.94 0.10 -5.12
CA GLY A 72 7.70 -0.67 -4.98
C GLY A 72 6.50 0.21 -4.63
N VAL A 73 6.68 1.17 -3.72
CA VAL A 73 5.61 2.09 -3.30
C VAL A 73 5.20 3.06 -4.41
N LYS A 74 6.10 3.39 -5.34
CA LYS A 74 5.77 4.24 -6.48
C LYS A 74 4.67 3.62 -7.35
N PHE A 75 4.73 2.31 -7.63
CA PHE A 75 3.70 1.59 -8.39
C PHE A 75 2.36 1.56 -7.67
N LEU A 76 2.37 1.33 -6.35
CA LEU A 76 1.17 1.31 -5.53
C LEU A 76 0.52 2.71 -5.44
N SER A 77 1.34 3.75 -5.28
CA SER A 77 0.88 5.13 -5.21
C SER A 77 0.24 5.60 -6.52
N ALA A 78 0.77 5.17 -7.66
CA ALA A 78 0.13 5.40 -8.96
C ALA A 78 -1.22 4.67 -9.06
N ALA A 79 -1.32 3.45 -8.52
CA ALA A 79 -2.58 2.72 -8.52
C ALA A 79 -3.67 3.37 -7.66
N LEU A 80 -3.31 3.97 -6.52
CA LEU A 80 -4.26 4.73 -5.68
C LEU A 80 -4.89 5.93 -6.41
N GLN A 81 -4.26 6.43 -7.49
CA GLN A 81 -4.79 7.52 -8.29
C GLN A 81 -5.79 7.06 -9.35
N SER A 82 -5.93 5.75 -9.55
CA SER A 82 -6.83 5.20 -10.57
C SER A 82 -8.29 5.21 -10.12
N PRO A 83 -9.24 5.58 -10.99
CA PRO A 83 -10.68 5.51 -10.69
C PRO A 83 -11.19 4.08 -10.49
N HIS A 84 -10.39 3.07 -10.85
CA HIS A 84 -10.73 1.66 -10.67
C HIS A 84 -10.22 1.08 -9.34
N CYS A 85 -9.39 1.83 -8.61
CA CYS A 85 -8.83 1.38 -7.35
C CYS A 85 -9.89 1.46 -6.25
N THR A 86 -10.28 0.30 -5.73
CA THR A 86 -11.28 0.17 -4.68
C THR A 86 -10.67 -0.02 -3.29
N LEU A 87 -9.34 0.11 -3.17
CA LEU A 87 -8.57 -0.18 -1.96
C LEU A 87 -8.89 0.80 -0.83
N GLU A 88 -9.27 0.24 0.32
CA GLU A 88 -9.62 0.98 1.54
C GLU A 88 -8.57 0.86 2.63
N THR A 89 -7.82 -0.25 2.65
CA THR A 89 -6.76 -0.50 3.63
C THR A 89 -5.47 -0.94 2.96
N LEU A 90 -4.37 -0.25 3.29
CA LEU A 90 -3.02 -0.57 2.83
C LEU A 90 -2.08 -0.66 4.03
N ARG A 91 -1.40 -1.80 4.18
CA ARG A 91 -0.39 -2.02 5.22
C ARG A 91 0.98 -2.24 4.58
N LEU A 92 1.93 -1.38 4.94
CA LEU A 92 3.31 -1.36 4.46
C LEU A 92 4.30 -1.32 5.64
N SER A 93 3.97 -2.00 6.74
CA SER A 93 4.83 -2.01 7.93
C SER A 93 6.12 -2.78 7.63
N HIS A 94 7.28 -2.31 8.11
CA HIS A 94 8.58 -2.95 7.85
C HIS A 94 8.84 -3.19 6.35
N CYS A 95 8.75 -2.14 5.53
CA CYS A 95 8.93 -2.23 4.08
C CYS A 95 10.18 -1.53 3.51
N ASP A 96 11.09 -1.10 4.38
CA ASP A 96 12.29 -0.32 4.05
C ASP A 96 11.98 0.99 3.32
N LEU A 97 10.92 1.68 3.76
CA LEU A 97 10.46 2.92 3.14
C LEU A 97 11.20 4.13 3.68
N SER A 98 11.47 5.10 2.80
CA SER A 98 12.08 6.38 3.14
C SER A 98 11.11 7.57 2.97
N GLU A 99 11.63 8.78 3.17
CA GLU A 99 10.92 10.04 2.89
C GLU A 99 10.43 10.16 1.43
N ARG A 100 11.05 9.48 0.45
CA ARG A 100 10.59 9.49 -0.94
C ARG A 100 9.28 8.73 -1.14
N SER A 101 9.10 7.62 -0.42
CA SER A 101 7.84 6.88 -0.39
C SER A 101 6.69 7.75 0.15
N CYS A 102 6.99 8.64 1.10
CA CYS A 102 6.00 9.57 1.67
C CYS A 102 5.49 10.58 0.64
N GLU A 103 6.35 11.10 -0.23
CA GLU A 103 5.97 11.99 -1.33
C GLU A 103 5.02 11.28 -2.32
N ALA A 104 5.37 10.06 -2.74
CA ALA A 104 4.55 9.28 -3.65
C ALA A 104 3.18 8.95 -3.04
N LEU A 105 3.15 8.52 -1.78
CA LEU A 105 1.92 8.22 -1.06
C LEU A 105 1.07 9.47 -0.84
N ALA A 106 1.67 10.62 -0.51
CA ALA A 106 0.95 11.88 -0.38
C ALA A 106 0.22 12.26 -1.68
N SER A 107 0.88 12.09 -2.84
CA SER A 107 0.26 12.27 -4.14
C SER A 107 -0.94 11.32 -4.34
N GLY A 108 -0.76 10.03 -4.06
CA GLY A 108 -1.85 9.03 -4.13
C GLY A 108 -3.02 9.33 -3.20
N LEU A 109 -2.77 9.74 -1.97
CA LEU A 109 -3.77 10.12 -0.96
C LEU A 109 -4.54 11.38 -1.34
N SER A 110 -3.90 12.32 -2.04
CA SER A 110 -4.50 13.59 -2.45
C SER A 110 -5.40 13.48 -3.69
N SER A 111 -5.39 12.33 -4.38
CA SER A 111 -6.14 12.11 -5.61
C SER A 111 -7.65 11.96 -5.36
N GLN A 112 -8.44 12.51 -6.28
CA GLN A 112 -9.91 12.42 -6.29
C GLN A 112 -10.44 10.98 -6.35
N SER A 113 -9.65 10.06 -6.87
CA SER A 113 -10.05 8.65 -7.02
C SER A 113 -9.66 7.78 -5.82
N SER A 114 -8.95 8.33 -4.83
CA SER A 114 -8.45 7.55 -3.71
C SER A 114 -9.56 7.21 -2.72
N ASN A 115 -9.76 5.90 -2.50
CA ASN A 115 -10.71 5.35 -1.53
C ASN A 115 -10.04 4.92 -0.22
N LEU A 116 -8.76 5.26 -0.03
CA LEU A 116 -7.97 4.72 1.07
C LEU A 116 -8.38 5.37 2.41
N ARG A 117 -8.84 4.53 3.35
CA ARG A 117 -9.29 4.94 4.70
C ARG A 117 -8.27 4.61 5.78
N GLN A 118 -7.47 3.57 5.59
CA GLN A 118 -6.48 3.12 6.56
C GLN A 118 -5.11 2.91 5.88
N LEU A 119 -4.09 3.55 6.43
CA LEU A 119 -2.70 3.40 5.98
C LEU A 119 -1.79 3.12 7.17
N ASP A 120 -1.10 1.97 7.13
CA ASP A 120 -0.09 1.60 8.11
C ASP A 120 1.32 1.64 7.48
N LEU A 121 2.15 2.57 7.96
CA LEU A 121 3.55 2.75 7.58
C LEU A 121 4.50 2.52 8.76
N SER A 122 4.02 1.88 9.82
CA SER A 122 4.80 1.65 11.03
C SER A 122 6.11 0.91 10.72
N ASN A 123 7.12 1.12 11.57
CA ASN A 123 8.40 0.45 11.44
C ASN A 123 9.14 0.68 10.09
N ASN A 124 9.01 1.88 9.53
CA ASN A 124 9.80 2.36 8.39
C ASN A 124 10.67 3.56 8.78
N ASN A 125 11.69 3.90 7.99
CA ASN A 125 12.55 5.04 8.30
C ASN A 125 12.11 6.31 7.56
N LEU A 126 10.91 6.79 7.86
CA LEU A 126 10.29 7.90 7.13
C LEU A 126 10.92 9.27 7.44
N LYS A 127 11.53 9.41 8.63
CA LYS A 127 11.97 10.69 9.23
C LYS A 127 10.84 11.72 9.39
N ASP A 128 11.10 12.80 10.11
CA ASP A 128 10.13 13.89 10.29
C ASP A 128 9.78 14.57 8.95
N SER A 129 10.73 14.64 8.02
CA SER A 129 10.53 15.14 6.65
C SER A 129 9.46 14.34 5.90
N GLY A 130 9.53 13.01 5.94
CA GLY A 130 8.53 12.15 5.32
C GLY A 130 7.14 12.30 5.95
N VAL A 131 7.07 12.38 7.28
CA VAL A 131 5.79 12.60 7.98
C VAL A 131 5.17 13.97 7.63
N LYS A 132 6.01 15.00 7.46
CA LYS A 132 5.56 16.32 6.98
C LYS A 132 4.99 16.24 5.55
N LEU A 133 5.62 15.51 4.64
CA LEU A 133 5.11 15.30 3.27
C LEU A 133 3.75 14.59 3.27
N LEU A 134 3.60 13.53 4.06
CA LEU A 134 2.30 12.86 4.25
C LEU A 134 1.24 13.84 4.77
N SER A 135 1.61 14.66 5.74
CA SER A 135 0.70 15.65 6.34
C SER A 135 0.16 16.65 5.32
N GLU A 136 0.97 17.08 4.33
CA GLU A 136 0.47 17.93 3.24
C GLU A 136 -0.54 17.20 2.34
N GLY A 137 -0.29 15.92 2.02
CA GLY A 137 -1.24 15.10 1.26
C GLY A 137 -2.59 14.93 1.98
N LEU A 138 -2.58 14.80 3.31
CA LEU A 138 -3.78 14.67 4.14
C LEU A 138 -4.65 15.93 4.19
N LYS A 139 -4.08 17.11 3.90
CA LYS A 139 -4.85 18.38 3.84
C LYS A 139 -5.70 18.48 2.58
N SER A 140 -5.49 17.60 1.59
CA SER A 140 -6.30 17.60 0.36
C SER A 140 -7.77 17.37 0.71
N PRO A 141 -8.72 18.14 0.14
CA PRO A 141 -10.15 17.89 0.33
C PRO A 141 -10.60 16.55 -0.25
N HIS A 142 -9.77 15.92 -1.08
CA HIS A 142 -10.02 14.61 -1.67
C HIS A 142 -9.47 13.46 -0.81
N CYS A 143 -8.70 13.75 0.25
CA CYS A 143 -8.17 12.72 1.11
C CYS A 143 -9.29 12.08 1.95
N THR A 144 -9.51 10.78 1.76
CA THR A 144 -10.52 9.99 2.48
C THR A 144 -9.95 9.25 3.69
N LEU A 145 -8.65 9.44 3.99
CA LEU A 145 -7.96 8.71 5.05
C LEU A 145 -8.53 9.06 6.43
N GLU A 146 -8.73 8.04 7.26
CA GLU A 146 -9.28 8.16 8.61
C GLU A 146 -8.25 7.77 9.67
N THR A 147 -7.41 6.80 9.34
CA THR A 147 -6.36 6.30 10.23
C THR A 147 -5.03 6.26 9.48
N LEU A 148 -4.05 7.00 10.01
CA LEU A 148 -2.64 6.88 9.61
C LEU A 148 -1.83 6.37 10.80
N ARG A 149 -1.06 5.30 10.59
CA ARG A 149 -0.03 4.85 11.52
C ARG A 149 1.35 5.16 10.93
N PRO A 150 1.96 6.31 11.24
CA PRO A 150 3.31 6.62 10.78
C PRO A 150 4.34 5.78 11.56
N SER A 151 5.59 5.81 11.12
CA SER A 151 6.67 5.23 11.91
C SER A 151 6.94 6.09 13.16
N LEU A 152 7.05 5.44 14.31
CA LEU A 152 7.40 6.08 15.58
C LEU A 152 8.91 6.02 15.75
N HIS A 153 9.59 7.15 15.58
CA HIS A 153 10.96 7.32 16.05
C HIS A 153 10.94 7.82 17.48
N ALA A 154 11.90 7.38 18.30
CA ALA A 154 12.04 7.87 19.67
C ALA A 154 12.23 9.40 19.66
N GLY A 155 11.20 10.14 20.08
CA GLY A 155 11.18 11.60 20.09
C GLY A 155 10.11 12.26 19.20
N SER A 156 9.39 11.51 18.35
CA SER A 156 8.32 12.09 17.52
C SER A 156 7.02 12.26 18.33
N THR A 157 6.53 13.50 18.42
CA THR A 157 5.31 13.88 19.17
C THR A 157 4.01 13.54 18.45
N LEU A 158 4.08 12.93 17.25
CA LEU A 158 2.91 12.58 16.45
C LEU A 158 2.40 11.20 16.87
N ALA A 159 1.75 11.19 18.05
CA ALA A 159 0.87 10.11 18.46
C ALA A 159 -0.16 9.83 17.35
N THR A 160 -0.47 8.55 17.14
CA THR A 160 -1.52 8.01 16.25
C THR A 160 -2.60 9.03 15.89
N ALA A 161 -2.48 9.60 14.70
CA ALA A 161 -3.43 10.60 14.23
C ALA A 161 -4.70 9.88 13.75
N ARG A 162 -5.78 9.94 14.55
CA ARG A 162 -7.09 10.18 13.94
C ARG A 162 -6.87 11.42 13.08
N VAL A 163 -6.90 11.25 11.76
CA VAL A 163 -6.42 12.24 10.79
C VAL A 163 -6.86 13.63 11.24
N TRP A 164 -5.89 14.51 11.48
CA TRP A 164 -6.06 15.84 12.08
C TRP A 164 -7.06 16.66 11.25
N ARG A 165 -8.36 16.49 11.51
CA ARG A 165 -9.41 17.35 10.99
C ARG A 165 -9.60 18.46 12.03
N SER A 166 -8.79 19.49 11.91
CA SER A 166 -9.03 20.81 12.51
C SER A 166 -9.77 21.68 11.52
#